data_AF-A0AAD5Q487-F1
#
_entry.id   AF-A0AAD5Q487-F1
#
_cell.length_a   1.000
_cell.length_b   1.000
_cell.length_c   1.000
_cell.angle_alpha   90.00
_cell.angle_beta   90.00
_cell.angle_gamma   90.00
#
_symmetry.space_group_name_H-M   'P 1'
#
loop_
_entity.id
_entity.type
_entity.pdbx_description
1 polymer ?
#
loop_
_entity_poly.entity_id
_entity_poly.type
_entity_poly.pdbx_seq_one_letter_code
_entity_poly.pdbx_strand_id
1 'polypeptide(L)'
;MAPTTATSDFRVRGSCGTTMQLIERDLNEAAGDDGRHEYLGVFHVGDLSYAAGQTFVWDHFGALIEPTAKRVPYMVSVGNHDFGYLEGRRGPHAALRSPLHKIFEADGTHGQDAAGECGVPSEARFRMPENGRGLWWYSVDVGLTHHVVLSSEHDVSAGSPMRRWLQQDLASVDRARTPWLLVHIHRPLYCSVAFGGDFTRTAWTSS
;
A
#
# COMPACT_ATOMS: atom_id res chain seq x y z
N MET A 1 36.02 3.29 7.26
CA MET A 1 34.95 2.99 6.29
C MET A 1 33.83 3.98 6.54
N ALA A 2 33.51 4.84 5.57
CA ALA A 2 32.37 5.73 5.68
C ALA A 2 31.07 4.92 5.43
N PRO A 3 29.96 5.21 6.13
CA PRO A 3 28.70 4.55 5.88
C PRO A 3 28.18 4.97 4.50
N THR A 4 28.00 4.02 3.61
CA THR A 4 27.30 4.20 2.33
C THR A 4 25.80 4.27 2.60
N THR A 5 25.14 5.32 2.10
CA THR A 5 23.69 5.50 2.25
C THR A 5 22.92 4.42 1.49
N ALA A 6 21.72 4.08 1.96
CA ALA A 6 20.82 3.07 1.38
C ALA A 6 20.48 3.27 -0.12
N THR A 7 20.91 4.38 -0.71
CA THR A 7 20.65 4.76 -2.10
C THR A 7 21.83 4.55 -3.06
N SER A 8 23.04 4.24 -2.55
CA SER A 8 24.21 4.10 -3.43
C SER A 8 24.15 2.87 -4.35
N ASP A 9 23.27 1.90 -4.06
CA ASP A 9 23.15 0.65 -4.80
C ASP A 9 22.04 0.64 -5.88
N PHE A 10 21.17 1.65 -5.93
CA PHE A 10 20.13 1.72 -6.98
C PHE A 10 20.68 2.16 -8.35
N ARG A 11 21.96 2.53 -8.44
CA ARG A 11 22.65 2.85 -9.70
C ARG A 11 23.73 1.81 -10.03
N VAL A 12 23.36 0.54 -10.06
CA VAL A 12 24.23 -0.49 -10.65
C VAL A 12 23.86 -0.68 -12.12
N ARG A 13 24.75 -0.16 -12.99
CA ARG A 13 24.98 -0.51 -14.42
C ARG A 13 23.81 -0.30 -15.41
N GLY A 14 23.61 0.94 -15.85
CA GLY A 14 23.16 1.28 -17.23
C GLY A 14 21.87 0.66 -17.78
N SER A 15 21.10 -0.05 -16.96
CA SER A 15 19.86 -0.73 -17.32
C SER A 15 18.72 -0.04 -16.58
N CYS A 16 17.95 0.78 -17.29
CA CYS A 16 16.67 1.29 -16.81
C CYS A 16 15.60 0.23 -17.08
N GLY A 17 15.52 -0.79 -16.21
CA GLY A 17 14.40 -1.72 -16.22
C GLY A 17 13.14 -1.09 -15.63
N THR A 18 11.97 -1.63 -15.99
CA THR A 18 10.73 -1.38 -15.24
C THR A 18 10.88 -1.85 -13.79
N THR A 19 10.07 -1.32 -12.86
CA THR A 19 10.10 -1.72 -11.44
C THR A 19 10.05 -3.24 -11.27
N MET A 20 9.21 -3.93 -12.04
CA MET A 20 9.09 -5.39 -11.95
C MET A 20 10.31 -6.13 -12.49
N GLN A 21 10.96 -5.63 -13.54
CA GLN A 21 12.23 -6.19 -14.01
C GLN A 21 13.36 -6.00 -13.00
N LEU A 22 13.37 -4.87 -12.28
CA LEU A 22 14.34 -4.62 -11.22
C LEU A 22 14.11 -5.55 -10.03
N ILE A 23 12.85 -5.71 -9.58
CA ILE A 23 12.50 -6.67 -8.52
C ILE A 23 12.89 -8.09 -8.93
N GLU A 24 12.56 -8.52 -10.14
CA GLU A 24 12.89 -9.86 -10.61
C GLU A 24 14.40 -10.09 -10.67
N ARG A 25 15.17 -9.09 -11.15
CA ARG A 25 16.63 -9.12 -11.11
C ARG A 25 17.13 -9.29 -9.68
N ASP A 26 16.67 -8.46 -8.76
CA ASP A 26 17.14 -8.47 -7.38
C ASP A 26 16.81 -9.81 -6.68
N LEU A 27 15.62 -10.38 -6.94
CA LEU A 27 15.26 -11.72 -6.48
C LEU A 27 16.11 -12.84 -7.11
N ASN A 28 16.49 -12.71 -8.38
CA ASN A 28 17.36 -13.70 -9.05
C ASN A 28 18.79 -13.63 -8.53
N GLU A 29 19.32 -12.42 -8.30
CA GLU A 29 20.65 -12.20 -7.75
C GLU A 29 20.74 -12.72 -6.31
N ALA A 30 19.72 -12.50 -5.47
CA ALA A 30 19.66 -13.04 -4.11
C ALA A 30 19.61 -14.58 -4.08
N ALA A 31 18.93 -15.22 -5.04
CA ALA A 31 18.81 -16.68 -5.09
C ALA A 31 20.11 -17.39 -5.53
N GLY A 32 21.06 -16.68 -6.12
CA GLY A 32 22.31 -17.24 -6.65
C GLY A 32 23.53 -17.09 -5.74
N ASP A 33 23.40 -16.46 -4.58
CA ASP A 33 24.51 -16.17 -3.66
C ASP A 33 24.16 -16.57 -2.22
N ASP A 34 24.75 -17.66 -1.74
CA ASP A 34 24.52 -18.25 -0.41
C ASP A 34 24.90 -17.33 0.76
N GLY A 35 25.48 -16.14 0.50
CA GLY A 35 25.87 -15.15 1.51
C GLY A 35 25.18 -13.79 1.40
N ARG A 36 24.27 -13.58 0.44
CA ARG A 36 23.59 -12.27 0.26
C ARG A 36 22.18 -12.26 0.82
N HIS A 37 21.77 -11.04 1.17
CA HIS A 37 20.47 -10.66 1.72
C HIS A 37 19.30 -11.40 1.03
N GLU A 38 18.41 -12.00 1.82
CA GLU A 38 17.19 -12.66 1.33
C GLU A 38 16.01 -11.68 1.32
N TYR A 39 15.25 -11.69 0.23
CA TYR A 39 14.00 -10.92 0.13
C TYR A 39 12.82 -11.81 0.55
N LEU A 40 12.14 -11.41 1.63
CA LEU A 40 11.05 -12.19 2.23
C LEU A 40 9.67 -11.87 1.67
N GLY A 41 9.54 -10.78 0.90
CA GLY A 41 8.25 -10.33 0.38
C GLY A 41 8.33 -8.96 -0.27
N VAL A 42 7.24 -8.59 -0.95
CA VAL A 42 7.05 -7.27 -1.56
C VAL A 42 5.85 -6.60 -0.90
N PHE A 43 5.98 -5.31 -0.59
CA PHE A 43 4.85 -4.44 -0.21
C PHE A 43 4.59 -3.45 -1.35
N HIS A 44 3.45 -3.57 -2.02
CA HIS A 44 2.97 -2.62 -3.04
C HIS A 44 1.90 -1.73 -2.41
N VAL A 45 2.26 -0.48 -2.12
CA VAL A 45 1.47 0.41 -1.27
C VAL A 45 0.51 1.27 -2.09
N GLY A 46 -0.56 0.65 -2.59
CA GLY A 46 -1.66 1.30 -3.30
C GLY A 46 -1.36 1.60 -4.76
N ASP A 47 -2.43 1.96 -5.48
CA ASP A 47 -2.40 2.28 -6.91
C ASP A 47 -1.83 1.13 -7.76
N LEU A 48 -2.53 -0.01 -7.70
CA LEU A 48 -1.99 -1.28 -8.18
C LEU A 48 -1.87 -1.35 -9.71
N SER A 49 -3.01 -1.41 -10.40
CA SER A 49 -3.04 -1.66 -11.85
C SER A 49 -3.34 -0.42 -12.68
N TYR A 50 -3.88 0.64 -12.07
CA TYR A 50 -4.48 1.78 -12.77
C TYR A 50 -5.52 1.37 -13.84
N ALA A 51 -6.19 0.23 -13.65
CA ALA A 51 -7.15 -0.28 -14.62
C ALA A 51 -8.32 0.68 -14.86
N ALA A 52 -8.77 1.42 -13.83
CA ALA A 52 -9.79 2.45 -13.94
C ALA A 52 -11.00 2.00 -14.79
N GLY A 53 -11.56 0.83 -14.44
CA GLY A 53 -12.74 0.24 -15.08
C GLY A 53 -12.43 -0.64 -16.29
N GLN A 54 -11.20 -0.62 -16.80
CA GLN A 54 -10.75 -1.47 -17.90
C GLN A 54 -10.26 -2.81 -17.35
N THR A 55 -11.19 -3.72 -17.05
CA THR A 55 -10.91 -4.96 -16.30
C THR A 55 -9.81 -5.84 -16.89
N PHE A 56 -9.57 -5.80 -18.20
CA PHE A 56 -8.48 -6.57 -18.85
C PHE A 56 -7.08 -6.10 -18.39
N VAL A 57 -6.94 -4.85 -17.94
CA VAL A 57 -5.68 -4.32 -17.38
C VAL A 57 -5.31 -5.04 -16.09
N TRP A 58 -6.28 -5.47 -15.28
CA TRP A 58 -6.01 -6.30 -14.09
C TRP A 58 -5.38 -7.64 -14.45
N ASP A 59 -5.78 -8.26 -15.56
CA ASP A 59 -5.19 -9.53 -16.00
C ASP A 59 -3.76 -9.31 -16.52
N HIS A 60 -3.51 -8.21 -17.23
CA HIS A 60 -2.15 -7.80 -17.59
C HIS A 60 -1.28 -7.51 -16.36
N PHE A 61 -1.82 -6.81 -15.36
CA PHE A 61 -1.13 -6.55 -14.10
C PHE A 61 -0.80 -7.86 -13.37
N GLY A 62 -1.75 -8.81 -13.32
CA GLY A 62 -1.53 -10.13 -12.76
C GLY A 62 -0.39 -10.88 -13.43
N ALA A 63 -0.37 -10.92 -14.77
CA ALA A 63 0.72 -11.51 -15.54
C ALA A 63 2.06 -10.79 -15.32
N LEU A 64 2.03 -9.47 -15.15
CA LEU A 64 3.22 -8.65 -14.89
C LEU A 64 3.84 -8.96 -13.53
N ILE A 65 3.03 -9.17 -12.48
CA ILE A 65 3.54 -9.46 -11.12
C ILE A 65 3.80 -10.94 -10.88
N GLU A 66 3.26 -11.84 -11.69
CA GLU A 66 3.35 -13.30 -11.53
C GLU A 66 4.77 -13.81 -11.26
N PRO A 67 5.83 -13.40 -11.99
CA PRO A 67 7.19 -13.89 -11.74
C PRO A 67 7.69 -13.63 -10.33
N THR A 68 7.21 -12.54 -9.71
CA THR A 68 7.52 -12.14 -8.34
C THR A 68 6.57 -12.80 -7.34
N ALA A 69 5.27 -12.66 -7.55
CA ALA A 69 4.23 -13.09 -6.61
C ALA A 69 4.16 -14.62 -6.42
N LYS A 70 4.68 -15.41 -7.38
CA LYS A 70 4.81 -16.88 -7.22
C LYS A 70 6.01 -17.31 -6.36
N ARG A 71 6.95 -16.39 -6.09
CA ARG A 71 8.21 -16.68 -5.38
C ARG A 71 8.17 -16.19 -3.94
N VAL A 72 7.64 -14.99 -3.74
CA VAL A 72 7.56 -14.34 -2.42
C VAL A 72 6.16 -13.77 -2.21
N PRO A 73 5.69 -13.65 -0.96
CA PRO A 73 4.45 -12.95 -0.65
C PRO A 73 4.41 -11.55 -1.28
N TYR A 74 3.33 -11.28 -2.02
CA TYR A 74 3.08 -9.97 -2.64
C TYR A 74 1.96 -9.27 -1.87
N MET A 75 2.36 -8.52 -0.85
CA MET A 75 1.48 -7.80 0.05
C MET A 75 1.06 -6.48 -0.59
N VAL A 76 -0.23 -6.15 -0.53
CA VAL A 76 -0.75 -4.94 -1.16
C VAL A 76 -1.53 -4.07 -0.18
N SER A 77 -1.54 -2.77 -0.40
CA SER A 77 -2.56 -1.85 0.12
C SER A 77 -3.37 -1.27 -1.03
N VAL A 78 -4.48 -0.60 -0.73
CA VAL A 78 -5.25 0.13 -1.74
C VAL A 78 -4.85 1.60 -1.80
N GLY A 79 -4.87 2.14 -3.01
CA GLY A 79 -4.77 3.57 -3.27
C GLY A 79 -6.07 4.14 -3.84
N ASN A 80 -6.01 5.39 -4.27
CA ASN A 80 -7.18 6.07 -4.81
C ASN A 80 -7.59 5.52 -6.17
N HIS A 81 -6.67 5.03 -6.99
CA HIS A 81 -7.02 4.36 -8.25
C HIS A 81 -7.62 2.96 -8.07
N ASP A 82 -7.48 2.35 -6.90
CA ASP A 82 -8.13 1.09 -6.56
C ASP A 82 -9.53 1.31 -6.00
N PHE A 83 -9.67 2.30 -5.12
CA PHE A 83 -10.92 2.55 -4.38
C PHE A 83 -11.71 3.72 -4.97
N GLY A 84 -11.14 4.92 -5.10
CA GLY A 84 -11.80 6.22 -5.33
C GLY A 84 -13.06 6.23 -6.20
N TYR A 85 -14.22 6.45 -5.57
CA TYR A 85 -15.55 6.52 -6.21
C TYR A 85 -16.48 7.53 -5.50
N LEU A 86 -17.32 8.23 -6.27
CA LEU A 86 -18.18 9.31 -5.78
C LEU A 86 -19.43 8.79 -5.03
N GLU A 87 -20.04 7.72 -5.53
CA GLU A 87 -21.28 7.16 -4.97
C GLU A 87 -21.31 5.64 -5.09
N GLY A 88 -21.29 4.95 -3.96
CA GLY A 88 -21.51 3.50 -3.90
C GLY A 88 -22.97 3.20 -4.13
N ARG A 89 -23.32 2.59 -5.27
CA ARG A 89 -24.73 2.30 -5.57
C ARG A 89 -25.24 1.04 -4.87
N ARG A 90 -24.39 0.02 -4.60
CA ARG A 90 -24.74 -1.29 -4.00
C ARG A 90 -23.50 -2.02 -3.42
N GLY A 91 -23.72 -2.96 -2.49
CA GLY A 91 -22.69 -3.85 -1.94
C GLY A 91 -22.15 -3.44 -0.55
N PRO A 92 -21.16 -4.17 0.01
CA PRO A 92 -20.56 -3.87 1.32
C PRO A 92 -19.87 -2.49 1.39
N HIS A 93 -19.65 -1.89 0.22
CA HIS A 93 -19.08 -0.56 0.03
C HIS A 93 -20.14 0.51 -0.30
N ALA A 94 -21.44 0.19 -0.38
CA ALA A 94 -22.50 1.14 -0.75
C ALA A 94 -22.63 2.35 0.20
N ALA A 95 -22.23 2.20 1.45
CA ALA A 95 -22.29 3.25 2.47
C ALA A 95 -20.97 4.04 2.60
N LEU A 96 -19.92 3.67 1.87
CA LEU A 96 -18.63 4.36 1.90
C LEU A 96 -18.63 5.38 0.73
N ARG A 97 -18.26 6.64 1.01
CA ARG A 97 -18.07 7.70 -0.01
C ARG A 97 -16.60 8.07 0.00
N SER A 98 -15.90 7.97 -1.12
CA SER A 98 -14.48 8.37 -1.17
C SER A 98 -14.35 9.86 -1.53
N PRO A 99 -13.42 10.60 -0.90
CA PRO A 99 -12.74 10.27 0.35
C PRO A 99 -13.69 10.40 1.56
N LEU A 100 -13.63 9.46 2.51
CA LEU A 100 -14.42 9.54 3.75
C LEU A 100 -13.83 10.54 4.77
N HIS A 101 -12.72 11.21 4.46
CA HIS A 101 -12.06 12.15 5.37
C HIS A 101 -11.43 13.34 4.64
N LYS A 102 -11.30 14.46 5.36
CA LYS A 102 -10.63 15.69 4.87
C LYS A 102 -9.13 15.74 5.15
N ILE A 103 -8.54 14.61 5.56
CA ILE A 103 -7.14 14.57 5.99
C ILE A 103 -6.19 14.56 4.79
N PHE A 104 -6.45 13.71 3.80
CA PHE A 104 -5.61 13.68 2.61
C PHE A 104 -6.11 14.59 1.49
N GLU A 105 -7.39 14.96 1.48
CA GLU A 105 -8.02 15.66 0.34
C GLU A 105 -9.04 16.72 0.77
N ALA A 106 -9.28 17.70 -0.11
CA ALA A 106 -10.35 18.67 0.03
C ALA A 106 -11.68 18.12 -0.54
N ASP A 107 -12.81 18.60 -0.01
CA ASP A 107 -14.12 18.15 -0.46
C ASP A 107 -14.31 18.43 -1.97
N GLY A 108 -14.70 17.41 -2.73
CA GLY A 108 -15.04 17.55 -4.15
C GLY A 108 -13.85 17.59 -5.12
N THR A 109 -12.62 17.34 -4.64
CA THR A 109 -11.45 17.32 -5.53
C THR A 109 -11.22 15.98 -6.22
N HIS A 110 -11.70 14.87 -5.65
CA HIS A 110 -11.46 13.51 -6.17
C HIS A 110 -12.61 12.55 -5.84
N GLY A 111 -12.46 11.30 -6.29
CA GLY A 111 -13.46 10.24 -6.15
C GLY A 111 -13.94 9.65 -7.48
N GLN A 112 -13.23 9.86 -8.60
CA GLN A 112 -13.48 9.12 -9.84
C GLN A 112 -12.24 8.34 -10.31
N ASP A 113 -11.21 8.27 -9.48
CA ASP A 113 -9.87 7.81 -9.89
C ASP A 113 -9.86 6.31 -10.21
N ALA A 114 -10.73 5.54 -9.54
CA ALA A 114 -10.96 4.13 -9.83
C ALA A 114 -12.00 3.91 -10.96
N ALA A 115 -12.57 4.99 -11.51
CA ALA A 115 -13.56 5.00 -12.59
C ALA A 115 -14.70 3.96 -12.43
N GLY A 116 -15.16 3.77 -11.19
CA GLY A 116 -16.28 2.90 -10.85
C GLY A 116 -15.89 1.51 -10.34
N GLU A 117 -14.60 1.17 -10.25
CA GLU A 117 -14.17 -0.13 -9.70
C GLU A 117 -14.48 -0.28 -8.21
N CYS A 118 -14.45 0.81 -7.44
CA CYS A 118 -14.79 0.87 -6.01
C CYS A 118 -14.11 -0.23 -5.16
N GLY A 119 -12.88 -0.62 -5.56
CA GLY A 119 -12.07 -1.63 -4.89
C GLY A 119 -12.52 -3.08 -5.06
N VAL A 120 -13.60 -3.34 -5.81
CA VAL A 120 -14.10 -4.70 -6.07
C VAL A 120 -13.06 -5.57 -6.77
N PRO A 121 -12.36 -5.12 -7.83
CA PRO A 121 -11.33 -5.94 -8.47
C PRO A 121 -10.17 -6.26 -7.54
N SER A 122 -9.71 -5.29 -6.75
CA SER A 122 -8.61 -5.47 -5.79
C SER A 122 -8.99 -6.50 -4.72
N GLU A 123 -10.18 -6.39 -4.11
CA GLU A 123 -10.68 -7.32 -3.09
C GLU A 123 -10.90 -8.74 -3.64
N ALA A 124 -11.31 -8.87 -4.90
CA ALA A 124 -11.49 -10.16 -5.55
C ALA A 124 -10.17 -10.87 -5.89
N ARG A 125 -9.09 -10.10 -6.11
CA ARG A 125 -7.81 -10.62 -6.65
C ARG A 125 -6.73 -10.83 -5.60
N PHE A 126 -6.73 -10.03 -4.53
CA PHE A 126 -5.72 -10.09 -3.49
C PHE A 126 -6.29 -10.59 -2.18
N ARG A 127 -5.59 -11.55 -1.55
CA ARG A 127 -5.92 -12.04 -0.21
C ARG A 127 -4.86 -11.58 0.77
N MET A 128 -5.26 -10.69 1.66
CA MET A 128 -4.42 -10.20 2.76
C MET A 128 -4.86 -10.85 4.08
N PRO A 129 -4.04 -10.78 5.15
CA PRO A 129 -4.41 -11.30 6.47
C PRO A 129 -5.77 -10.77 6.96
N GLU A 130 -6.54 -11.65 7.60
CA GLU A 130 -7.88 -11.34 8.12
C GLU A 130 -7.86 -10.80 9.57
N ASN A 131 -6.68 -10.39 10.07
CA ASN A 131 -6.50 -9.86 11.43
C ASN A 131 -6.94 -8.40 11.60
N GLY A 132 -7.45 -7.78 10.52
CA GLY A 132 -8.11 -6.48 10.52
C GLY A 132 -9.37 -6.50 9.67
N ARG A 133 -9.33 -5.85 8.51
CA ARG A 133 -10.39 -5.89 7.51
C ARG A 133 -9.84 -6.31 6.15
N GLY A 134 -9.09 -7.41 6.12
CA GLY A 134 -8.51 -7.97 4.90
C GLY A 134 -7.66 -6.94 4.15
N LEU A 135 -7.90 -6.81 2.85
CA LEU A 135 -7.20 -5.87 1.95
C LEU A 135 -7.17 -4.41 2.46
N TRP A 136 -8.19 -3.98 3.21
CA TRP A 136 -8.37 -2.58 3.58
C TRP A 136 -7.42 -2.12 4.69
N TRP A 137 -7.17 -2.97 5.69
CA TRP A 137 -6.14 -2.75 6.71
C TRP A 137 -5.85 -4.05 7.44
N TYR A 138 -4.58 -4.32 7.69
CA TYR A 138 -4.09 -5.55 8.30
C TYR A 138 -2.67 -5.34 8.85
N SER A 139 -2.17 -6.31 9.61
CA SER A 139 -0.78 -6.34 10.06
C SER A 139 -0.13 -7.70 9.81
N VAL A 140 1.19 -7.72 9.71
CA VAL A 140 1.98 -8.96 9.56
C VAL A 140 3.35 -8.81 10.22
N ASP A 141 3.78 -9.87 10.90
CA ASP A 141 5.13 -9.96 11.45
C ASP A 141 6.06 -10.66 10.46
N VAL A 142 7.22 -10.05 10.18
CA VAL A 142 8.25 -10.62 9.31
C VAL A 142 9.60 -10.50 10.00
N GLY A 143 10.13 -11.59 10.54
CA GLY A 143 11.37 -11.53 11.32
C GLY A 143 11.24 -10.63 12.55
N LEU A 144 12.02 -9.54 12.60
CA LEU A 144 12.05 -8.58 13.72
C LEU A 144 11.14 -7.36 13.50
N THR A 145 10.34 -7.35 12.45
CA THR A 145 9.51 -6.22 12.07
C THR A 145 8.03 -6.57 12.17
N HIS A 146 7.25 -5.65 12.74
CA HIS A 146 5.80 -5.65 12.68
C HIS A 146 5.36 -4.61 11.66
N HIS A 147 4.70 -5.06 10.59
CA HIS A 147 4.23 -4.24 9.48
C HIS A 147 2.74 -4.00 9.62
N VAL A 148 2.34 -2.74 9.64
CA VAL A 148 0.95 -2.29 9.62
C VAL A 148 0.65 -1.73 8.24
N VAL A 149 -0.42 -2.18 7.61
CA VAL A 149 -0.87 -1.69 6.30
C VAL A 149 -2.23 -1.05 6.47
N LEU A 150 -2.35 0.20 6.04
CA LEU A 150 -3.55 1.04 6.19
C LEU A 150 -4.07 1.53 4.84
N SER A 151 -5.39 1.66 4.73
CA SER A 151 -6.02 2.34 3.60
C SER A 151 -6.16 3.84 3.89
N SER A 152 -5.56 4.66 3.04
CA SER A 152 -5.76 6.11 3.03
C SER A 152 -7.09 6.56 2.41
N GLU A 153 -7.93 5.63 1.97
CA GLU A 153 -9.22 5.93 1.34
C GLU A 153 -10.40 5.73 2.31
N HIS A 154 -10.10 5.29 3.54
CA HIS A 154 -11.06 5.01 4.60
C HIS A 154 -10.87 5.97 5.77
N ASP A 155 -11.96 6.24 6.51
CA ASP A 155 -11.96 7.18 7.63
C ASP A 155 -10.85 6.89 8.68
N VAL A 156 -9.98 7.87 8.90
CA VAL A 156 -8.88 7.87 9.87
C VAL A 156 -9.21 8.66 11.15
N SER A 157 -10.43 9.20 11.25
CA SER A 157 -10.87 10.02 12.38
C SER A 157 -10.86 9.25 13.70
N ALA A 158 -10.81 9.97 14.82
CA ALA A 158 -10.89 9.35 16.14
C ALA A 158 -12.19 8.55 16.30
N GLY A 159 -12.08 7.28 16.68
CA GLY A 159 -13.22 6.38 16.84
C GLY A 159 -13.61 5.60 15.58
N SER A 160 -13.02 5.90 14.42
CA SER A 160 -13.27 5.15 13.19
C SER A 160 -12.92 3.65 13.37
N PRO A 161 -13.56 2.73 12.62
CA PRO A 161 -13.23 1.31 12.71
C PRO A 161 -11.75 1.01 12.50
N MET A 162 -11.13 1.64 11.51
CA MET A 162 -9.70 1.46 11.22
C MET A 162 -8.83 1.99 12.37
N ARG A 163 -9.14 3.16 12.94
CA ARG A 163 -8.36 3.71 14.05
C ARG A 163 -8.49 2.92 15.34
N ARG A 164 -9.69 2.39 15.64
CA ARG A 164 -9.91 1.48 16.78
C ARG A 164 -9.13 0.19 16.61
N TRP A 165 -9.17 -0.41 15.42
CA TRP A 165 -8.38 -1.59 15.10
C TRP A 165 -6.88 -1.31 15.25
N LEU A 166 -6.37 -0.22 14.67
CA LEU A 166 -4.95 0.15 14.74
C LEU A 166 -4.48 0.32 16.19
N GLN A 167 -5.30 0.93 17.05
CA GLN A 167 -4.97 1.06 18.47
C GLN A 167 -4.85 -0.29 19.18
N GLN A 168 -5.71 -1.25 18.83
CA GLN A 168 -5.68 -2.61 19.39
C GLN A 168 -4.47 -3.40 18.87
N ASP A 169 -4.22 -3.32 17.57
CA ASP A 169 -3.09 -3.98 16.90
C ASP A 169 -1.76 -3.49 17.51
N LEU A 170 -1.53 -2.18 17.55
CA LEU A 170 -0.31 -1.60 18.13
C LEU A 170 -0.15 -1.89 19.63
N ALA A 171 -1.24 -2.00 20.39
CA ALA A 171 -1.20 -2.37 21.80
C ALA A 171 -0.82 -3.85 22.01
N SER A 172 -1.03 -4.70 21.00
CA SER A 172 -0.70 -6.13 21.07
C SER A 172 0.76 -6.45 20.71
N VAL A 173 1.51 -5.49 20.16
CA VAL A 173 2.88 -5.72 19.68
C VAL A 173 3.84 -5.95 20.84
N ASP A 174 4.45 -7.14 20.87
CA ASP A 174 5.58 -7.44 21.74
C ASP A 174 6.88 -6.87 21.15
N ARG A 175 7.30 -5.72 21.67
CA ARG A 175 8.52 -5.01 21.22
C ARG A 175 9.82 -5.75 21.54
N ALA A 176 9.81 -6.78 22.39
CA ALA A 176 10.98 -7.63 22.59
C ALA A 176 11.15 -8.64 21.43
N ARG A 177 10.05 -9.02 20.77
CA ARG A 177 10.05 -9.93 19.60
C ARG A 177 10.15 -9.18 18.28
N THR A 178 9.34 -8.15 18.09
CA THR A 178 9.30 -7.28 16.91
C THR A 178 9.62 -5.84 17.30
N PRO A 179 10.91 -5.51 17.53
CA PRO A 179 11.30 -4.17 17.98
C PRO A 179 10.99 -3.07 16.95
N TRP A 180 10.95 -3.41 15.66
CA TRP A 180 10.73 -2.47 14.57
C TRP A 180 9.26 -2.44 14.16
N LEU A 181 8.70 -1.23 14.07
CA LEU A 181 7.34 -0.97 13.63
C LEU A 181 7.37 -0.19 12.32
N LEU A 182 6.73 -0.70 11.29
CA LEU A 182 6.65 -0.06 9.97
C LEU A 182 5.18 0.13 9.60
N VAL A 183 4.82 1.35 9.22
CA VAL A 183 3.46 1.68 8.79
C VAL A 183 3.49 2.01 7.30
N HIS A 184 2.64 1.33 6.54
CA HIS A 184 2.46 1.50 5.10
C HIS A 184 1.11 2.15 4.86
N ILE A 185 1.12 3.25 4.11
CA ILE A 185 -0.09 3.99 3.72
C ILE A 185 0.17 4.63 2.36
N HIS A 186 -0.83 4.57 1.48
CA HIS A 186 -0.68 5.02 0.10
C HIS A 186 -0.55 6.55 0.02
N ARG A 187 -1.55 7.30 0.52
CA ARG A 187 -1.46 8.76 0.53
C ARG A 187 -0.47 9.24 1.59
N PRO A 188 0.49 10.12 1.23
CA PRO A 188 1.50 10.58 2.15
C PRO A 188 0.90 11.49 3.22
N LEU A 189 1.29 11.27 4.48
CA LEU A 189 0.97 12.18 5.60
C LEU A 189 1.77 13.49 5.55
N TYR A 190 2.96 13.43 4.94
CA TYR A 190 3.87 14.55 4.76
C TYR A 190 4.42 14.50 3.33
N CYS A 191 4.24 15.58 2.58
CA CYS A 191 4.77 15.73 1.23
C CYS A 191 5.62 17.00 1.16
N SER A 192 6.81 16.91 0.56
CA SER A 192 7.72 18.05 0.37
C SER A 192 7.60 18.70 -1.00
N VAL A 193 6.71 18.19 -1.86
CA VAL A 193 6.44 18.73 -3.20
C VAL A 193 4.99 19.21 -3.27
N ALA A 194 4.79 20.42 -3.79
CA ALA A 194 3.47 20.96 -4.05
C ALA A 194 3.05 20.60 -5.47
N PHE A 195 2.22 19.58 -5.63
CA PHE A 195 1.48 19.33 -6.87
C PHE A 195 0.12 20.02 -6.78
N GLY A 196 -0.38 20.59 -7.88
CA GLY A 196 -1.61 21.38 -7.88
C GLY A 196 -2.89 20.64 -7.46
N GLY A 197 -2.84 19.31 -7.33
CA GLY A 197 -3.93 18.45 -6.80
C GLY A 197 -3.65 17.83 -5.43
N ASP A 198 -2.48 18.07 -4.85
CA ASP A 198 -1.95 17.31 -3.71
C ASP A 198 -1.96 18.14 -2.41
N PHE A 199 -2.82 17.71 -1.48
CA PHE A 199 -2.83 17.99 -0.03
C PHE A 199 -3.07 19.45 0.41
N THR A 200 -4.24 19.71 0.99
CA THR A 200 -4.51 20.98 1.70
C THR A 200 -4.28 20.91 3.21
N ARG A 201 -4.02 19.75 3.82
CA ARG A 201 -3.83 19.64 5.28
C ARG A 201 -2.84 18.54 5.68
N THR A 202 -1.76 18.93 6.35
CA THR A 202 -1.02 18.03 7.23
C THR A 202 -1.90 17.67 8.42
N ALA A 203 -2.03 16.37 8.74
CA ALA A 203 -3.00 15.83 9.69
C ALA A 203 -2.85 16.30 11.18
N TRP A 204 -1.97 17.26 11.49
CA TRP A 204 -1.63 17.64 12.86
C TRP A 204 -1.34 19.12 13.10
N THR A 205 -1.87 20.04 12.27
CA THR A 205 -1.88 21.46 12.64
C THR A 205 -3.14 21.80 13.46
N SER A 206 -2.89 22.15 14.73
CA SER A 206 -3.78 22.73 15.76
C SER A 206 -4.83 21.84 16.43
N SER A 207 -4.50 21.54 17.70
CA SER A 207 -5.36 21.54 18.89
C SER A 207 -6.45 22.62 18.90
#